data_AF-A0A6I2F4Y1-F1
#
_entry.id   AF-A0A6I2F4Y1-F1
#
_cell.length_a   1.000
_cell.length_b   1.000
_cell.length_c   1.000
_cell.angle_alpha   90.00
_cell.angle_beta   90.00
_cell.angle_gamma   90.00
#
_symmetry.space_group_name_H-M   'P 1'
#
loop_
_entity.id
_entity.type
_entity.pdbx_description
1 polymer ?
#
loop_
_entity_poly.entity_id
_entity_poly.type
_entity_poly.pdbx_seq_one_letter_code
_entity_poly.pdbx_strand_id
1 'polypeptide(L)'
;MATDAAATARRPPHPLGGLILVGMALAVWWPAFTLGAWGTLFFDQLLTIWVVSTAGFVIVLMQPRPFPHRLGKSLALLVPSLWLALAFLLSDETDDFGVFLVDLVGILVALIGMPFTLVVLVRVVWPDFGHGLTRGRKVVVTAAFVAIALGSFVLGASHPYFLTCEDFAISGNSEPPGCVHAEPTTP
;
A
#
# COMPACT_ATOMS: atom_id res chain seq x y z
N MET A 1 3.61 -24.57 -53.48
CA MET A 1 4.65 -24.85 -52.47
C MET A 1 4.50 -23.80 -51.39
N ALA A 2 3.91 -24.20 -50.26
CA ALA A 2 3.48 -23.31 -49.18
C ALA A 2 4.68 -22.72 -48.43
N THR A 3 4.62 -21.43 -48.10
CA THR A 3 5.42 -20.84 -47.03
C THR A 3 4.47 -20.16 -46.05
N ASP A 4 4.01 -20.97 -45.09
CA ASP A 4 3.49 -20.51 -43.80
C ASP A 4 4.63 -19.82 -43.04
N ALA A 5 4.82 -18.52 -43.28
CA ALA A 5 5.65 -17.69 -42.41
C ALA A 5 4.80 -17.30 -41.19
N ALA A 6 4.82 -18.22 -40.22
CA ALA A 6 4.33 -18.11 -38.86
C ALA A 6 4.03 -16.67 -38.39
N ALA A 7 2.75 -16.31 -38.41
CA ALA A 7 2.23 -15.27 -37.55
C ALA A 7 2.55 -15.69 -36.10
N THR A 8 3.57 -15.08 -35.51
CA THR A 8 3.87 -15.17 -34.08
C THR A 8 2.61 -14.78 -33.31
N ALA A 9 1.82 -15.79 -32.94
CA ALA A 9 0.74 -15.66 -31.99
C ALA A 9 1.37 -15.17 -30.69
N ARG A 10 1.33 -13.86 -30.46
CA ARG A 10 1.64 -13.27 -29.15
C ARG A 10 0.71 -13.95 -28.18
N ARG A 11 1.24 -14.90 -27.38
CA ARG A 11 0.49 -15.48 -26.27
C ARG A 11 -0.09 -14.31 -25.47
N PRO A 12 -1.41 -14.28 -25.24
CA PRO A 12 -2.00 -13.22 -24.44
C PRO A 12 -1.27 -13.17 -23.10
N PRO A 13 -1.00 -11.96 -22.55
CA PRO A 13 -0.43 -11.85 -21.22
C PRO A 13 -1.30 -12.66 -20.25
N HIS A 14 -0.66 -13.45 -19.38
CA HIS A 14 -1.37 -14.25 -18.40
C HIS A 14 -2.37 -13.35 -17.62
N PRO A 15 -3.67 -13.69 -17.56
CA PRO A 15 -4.71 -12.81 -17.01
C PRO A 15 -4.43 -12.39 -15.57
N LEU A 16 -3.70 -13.22 -14.82
CA LEU A 16 -3.23 -12.96 -13.46
C LEU A 16 -2.32 -11.73 -13.36
N GLY A 17 -1.43 -11.50 -14.34
CA GLY A 17 -0.52 -10.36 -14.29
C GLY A 17 -1.22 -9.00 -14.43
N GLY A 18 -2.27 -8.94 -15.24
CA GLY A 18 -3.12 -7.75 -15.36
C GLY A 18 -3.93 -7.47 -14.10
N LEU A 19 -4.54 -8.52 -13.53
CA LEU A 19 -5.31 -8.41 -12.28
C LEU A 19 -4.44 -7.91 -11.13
N ILE A 20 -3.22 -8.43 -11.00
CA ILE A 20 -2.29 -8.01 -9.94
C ILE A 20 -1.91 -6.53 -10.12
N LEU A 21 -1.57 -6.09 -11.34
CA LEU A 21 -1.24 -4.68 -11.59
C LEU A 21 -2.41 -3.75 -11.26
N VAL A 22 -3.63 -4.11 -11.67
CA VAL A 22 -4.83 -3.33 -11.34
C VAL A 22 -5.05 -3.28 -9.83
N GLY A 23 -4.96 -4.42 -9.14
CA GLY A 23 -5.07 -4.48 -7.68
C GLY A 23 -4.01 -3.62 -6.98
N MET A 24 -2.76 -3.65 -7.46
CA MET A 24 -1.67 -2.83 -6.94
C MET A 24 -1.91 -1.34 -7.16
N ALA A 25 -2.35 -0.96 -8.36
CA ALA A 25 -2.70 0.42 -8.67
C ALA A 25 -3.83 0.93 -7.77
N LEU A 26 -4.87 0.12 -7.56
CA LEU A 26 -5.98 0.42 -6.67
C LEU A 26 -5.58 0.48 -5.18
N ALA A 27 -4.56 -0.28 -4.77
CA ALA A 27 -4.06 -0.21 -3.41
C ALA A 27 -3.18 1.02 -3.15
N VAL A 28 -2.41 1.48 -4.14
CA VAL A 28 -1.41 2.55 -3.95
C VAL A 28 -1.95 3.96 -4.21
N TRP A 29 -2.94 4.12 -5.09
CA TRP A 29 -3.36 5.45 -5.54
C TRP A 29 -3.89 6.31 -4.38
N TRP A 30 -4.73 5.75 -3.50
CA TRP A 30 -5.35 6.51 -2.42
C TRP A 30 -4.33 6.98 -1.38
N PRO A 31 -3.48 6.11 -0.78
CA PRO A 31 -2.41 6.55 0.12
C PRO A 31 -1.47 7.58 -0.51
N ALA A 32 -1.13 7.43 -1.80
CA ALA A 32 -0.26 8.37 -2.49
C ALA A 32 -0.94 9.73 -2.67
N PHE A 33 -2.22 9.73 -3.06
CA PHE A 33 -3.02 10.93 -3.21
C PHE A 33 -3.21 11.66 -1.87
N THR A 34 -3.57 10.93 -0.80
CA THR A 34 -3.78 11.53 0.53
C THR A 34 -2.49 12.12 1.09
N LEU A 35 -1.35 11.44 0.87
CA LEU A 35 -0.05 11.99 1.21
C LEU A 35 0.26 13.28 0.44
N GLY A 36 -0.13 13.37 -0.83
CA GLY A 36 0.01 14.59 -1.63
C GLY A 36 -0.88 15.74 -1.15
N ALA A 37 -2.13 15.46 -0.79
CA ALA A 37 -3.11 16.48 -0.44
C ALA A 37 -3.04 16.94 1.03
N TRP A 38 -2.79 16.04 1.99
CA TRP A 38 -2.74 16.36 3.42
C TRP A 38 -1.32 16.30 4.02
N GLY A 39 -0.34 15.75 3.31
CA GLY A 39 1.03 15.59 3.83
C GLY A 39 1.16 14.53 4.94
N THR A 40 0.12 13.73 5.18
CA THR A 40 0.09 12.71 6.24
C THR A 40 -0.58 11.42 5.77
N LEU A 41 -0.32 10.33 6.49
CA LEU A 41 -1.04 9.07 6.35
C LEU A 41 -2.11 9.00 7.44
N PHE A 42 -3.34 8.75 7.02
CA PHE A 42 -4.49 8.55 7.88
C PHE A 42 -4.53 7.15 8.49
N PHE A 43 -5.36 7.00 9.52
CA PHE A 43 -5.50 5.76 10.28
C PHE A 43 -6.00 4.58 9.42
N ASP A 44 -6.82 4.84 8.41
CA ASP A 44 -7.34 3.83 7.48
C ASP A 44 -6.20 3.19 6.68
N GLN A 45 -5.19 3.96 6.27
CA GLN A 45 -4.01 3.38 5.59
C GLN A 45 -3.16 2.54 6.54
N LEU A 46 -2.98 2.97 7.79
CA LEU A 46 -2.27 2.20 8.81
C LEU A 46 -3.00 0.88 9.14
N LEU A 47 -4.33 0.93 9.30
CA LEU A 47 -5.15 -0.26 9.51
C LEU A 47 -5.19 -1.16 8.26
N THR A 48 -5.13 -0.60 7.07
CA THR A 48 -5.03 -1.38 5.82
C THR A 48 -3.73 -2.18 5.79
N ILE A 49 -2.60 -1.59 6.21
CA ILE A 49 -1.32 -2.32 6.34
C ILE A 49 -1.46 -3.47 7.34
N TRP A 50 -2.15 -3.24 8.46
CA TRP A 50 -2.44 -4.30 9.43
C TRP A 50 -3.30 -5.43 8.84
N VAL A 51 -4.38 -5.10 8.13
CA VAL A 51 -5.26 -6.08 7.47
C VAL A 51 -4.47 -6.94 6.49
N VAL A 52 -3.68 -6.31 5.61
CA VAL A 52 -2.90 -7.06 4.60
C VAL A 52 -1.81 -7.91 5.25
N SER A 53 -1.16 -7.41 6.29
CA SER A 53 -0.15 -8.18 7.04
C SER A 53 -0.78 -9.40 7.72
N THR A 54 -1.96 -9.25 8.30
CA THR A 54 -2.72 -10.36 8.91
C THR A 54 -3.15 -11.39 7.87
N ALA A 55 -3.64 -10.96 6.71
CA ALA A 55 -3.97 -11.86 5.61
C ALA A 55 -2.72 -12.62 5.11
N GLY A 56 -1.60 -11.92 4.92
CA GLY A 56 -0.32 -12.52 4.57
C GLY A 56 0.15 -13.54 5.60
N PHE A 57 -0.03 -13.25 6.89
CA PHE A 57 0.31 -14.16 7.98
C PHE A 57 -0.47 -15.47 7.89
N VAL A 58 -1.78 -15.38 7.68
CA VAL A 58 -2.67 -16.54 7.48
C VAL A 58 -2.23 -17.37 6.27
N ILE A 59 -1.91 -16.72 5.14
CA ILE A 59 -1.42 -17.39 3.93
C ILE A 59 -0.13 -18.17 4.22
N VAL A 60 0.83 -17.55 4.91
CA VAL A 60 2.10 -18.20 5.29
C VAL A 60 1.86 -19.38 6.24
N LEU A 61 0.84 -19.31 7.11
CA LEU A 61 0.48 -20.42 7.99
C LEU A 61 -0.11 -21.61 7.23
N MET A 62 -0.91 -21.35 6.19
CA MET A 62 -1.57 -22.36 5.36
C MET A 62 -0.63 -23.04 4.35
N GLN A 63 0.56 -22.49 4.09
CA GLN A 63 1.49 -23.06 3.12
C GLN A 63 2.09 -24.41 3.59
N PRO A 64 2.09 -25.44 2.71
CA PRO A 64 2.66 -26.75 3.02
C PRO A 64 4.18 -26.67 3.25
N ARG A 65 4.70 -27.55 4.12
CA ARG A 65 6.14 -27.65 4.39
C ARG A 65 6.87 -28.39 3.25
N PRO A 66 8.15 -28.06 2.95
CA PRO A 66 8.98 -27.03 3.58
C PRO A 66 8.84 -25.67 2.88
N PHE A 67 8.51 -24.62 3.64
CA PHE A 67 8.52 -23.25 3.17
C PHE A 67 9.73 -22.51 3.75
N PRO A 68 10.72 -22.13 2.94
CA PRO A 68 11.95 -21.49 3.43
C PRO A 68 11.64 -20.13 4.06
N HIS A 69 12.33 -19.83 5.17
CA HIS A 69 12.18 -18.59 5.96
C HIS A 69 10.77 -18.32 6.50
N ARG A 70 9.94 -19.36 6.70
CA ARG A 70 8.59 -19.24 7.27
C ARG A 70 8.56 -18.44 8.57
N LEU A 71 9.47 -18.75 9.51
CA LEU A 71 9.50 -18.08 10.82
C LEU A 71 9.76 -16.57 10.70
N GLY A 72 10.74 -16.16 9.88
CA GLY A 72 11.05 -14.75 9.67
C GLY A 72 9.90 -13.99 9.01
N LYS A 73 9.23 -14.59 8.01
CA LYS A 73 8.05 -14.00 7.36
C LYS A 73 6.87 -13.88 8.33
N SER A 74 6.63 -14.91 9.13
CA SER A 74 5.57 -14.90 10.15
C SER A 74 5.81 -13.83 11.21
N LEU A 75 7.03 -13.72 11.75
CA LEU A 75 7.39 -12.67 12.71
C LEU A 75 7.19 -11.27 12.11
N ALA A 76 7.56 -11.09 10.84
CA ALA A 76 7.37 -9.82 10.15
C ALA A 76 5.92 -9.39 10.03
N LEU A 77 5.06 -10.33 9.68
CA LEU A 77 3.64 -10.07 9.46
C LEU A 77 2.87 -9.88 10.77
N LEU A 78 3.44 -10.28 11.91
CA LEU A 78 2.90 -10.02 13.23
C LEU A 78 3.24 -8.63 13.76
N VAL A 79 4.21 -7.91 13.16
CA VAL A 79 4.64 -6.59 13.64
C VAL A 79 3.47 -5.60 13.77
N PRO A 80 2.57 -5.45 12.77
CA PRO A 80 1.42 -4.56 12.90
C PRO A 80 0.44 -4.99 14.01
N SER A 81 0.25 -6.29 14.20
CA SER A 81 -0.63 -6.80 15.26
C SER A 81 -0.03 -6.58 16.65
N LEU A 82 1.29 -6.72 16.77
CA LEU A 82 2.01 -6.43 18.01
C LEU A 82 1.94 -4.93 18.34
N TRP A 83 2.09 -4.05 17.35
CA TRP A 83 1.87 -2.60 17.54
C TRP A 83 0.49 -2.33 18.12
N LEU A 84 -0.57 -2.84 17.48
CA LEU A 84 -1.93 -2.58 17.94
C LEU A 84 -2.15 -3.11 19.35
N ALA A 85 -1.67 -4.33 19.64
CA ALA A 85 -1.76 -4.89 20.98
C ALA A 85 -1.07 -3.99 22.03
N LEU A 86 0.13 -3.51 21.74
CA LEU A 86 0.87 -2.59 22.61
C LEU A 86 0.13 -1.26 22.78
N ALA A 87 -0.38 -0.68 21.70
CA ALA A 87 -1.15 0.57 21.75
C ALA A 87 -2.40 0.45 22.63
N PHE A 88 -3.07 -0.71 22.64
CA PHE A 88 -4.21 -0.98 23.51
C PHE A 88 -3.82 -1.27 24.97
N LEU A 89 -2.73 -2.00 25.19
CA LEU A 89 -2.28 -2.39 26.53
C LEU A 89 -1.71 -1.22 27.33
N LEU A 90 -1.16 -0.23 26.63
CA LEU A 90 -0.41 0.86 27.23
C LEU A 90 -1.14 2.20 27.15
N SER A 91 -2.40 2.22 26.69
CA SER A 91 -3.21 3.43 26.61
C SER A 91 -3.70 3.96 27.97
N ASP A 92 -3.53 3.20 29.04
CA ASP A 92 -4.13 3.48 30.37
C ASP A 92 -3.08 3.65 31.51
N GLU A 93 -1.79 3.46 31.25
CA GLU A 93 -0.76 3.63 32.30
C GLU A 93 -0.23 5.06 32.34
N THR A 94 -0.47 5.72 33.48
CA THR A 94 0.00 7.07 33.85
C THR A 94 1.44 7.07 34.39
N ASP A 95 2.25 6.05 34.08
CA ASP A 95 3.65 5.97 34.51
C ASP A 95 4.59 6.47 33.39
N ASP A 96 5.42 7.47 33.72
CA ASP A 96 6.39 8.13 32.81
C ASP A 96 7.31 7.13 32.07
N PHE A 97 7.63 5.99 32.70
CA PHE A 97 8.47 4.96 32.10
C PHE A 97 7.71 4.07 31.10
N GLY A 98 6.42 3.80 31.36
CA GLY A 98 5.53 3.09 30.44
C GLY A 98 5.32 3.91 29.18
N VAL A 99 5.02 5.21 29.34
CA VAL A 99 4.90 6.17 28.23
C VAL A 99 6.19 6.23 27.41
N PHE A 100 7.35 6.35 28.04
CA PHE A 100 8.65 6.35 27.32
C PHE A 100 8.91 5.06 26.55
N LEU A 101 8.59 3.89 27.13
CA LEU A 101 8.80 2.60 26.47
C LEU A 101 7.83 2.40 25.30
N VAL A 102 6.57 2.81 25.44
CA VAL A 102 5.58 2.85 24.36
C VAL A 102 6.06 3.71 23.22
N ASP A 103 6.52 4.91 23.53
CA ASP A 103 6.93 5.88 22.53
C ASP A 103 8.21 5.40 21.82
N LEU A 104 9.15 4.80 22.55
CA LEU A 104 10.35 4.18 21.97
C LEU A 104 10.01 2.98 21.09
N VAL A 105 9.09 2.12 21.51
CA VAL A 105 8.63 0.97 20.72
C VAL A 105 7.80 1.43 19.52
N GLY A 106 6.98 2.47 19.67
CA GLY A 106 6.25 3.14 18.59
C GLY A 106 7.21 3.75 17.57
N ILE A 107 8.27 4.42 18.01
CA ILE A 107 9.30 4.95 17.13
C ILE A 107 10.06 3.81 16.45
N LEU A 108 10.44 2.75 17.17
CA LEU A 108 11.14 1.59 16.61
C LEU A 108 10.27 0.84 15.61
N VAL A 109 8.98 0.64 15.86
CA VAL A 109 8.10 -0.03 14.93
C VAL A 109 7.64 0.90 13.81
N ALA A 110 7.64 2.22 13.98
CA ALA A 110 7.47 3.14 12.85
C ALA A 110 8.72 3.08 11.95
N LEU A 111 9.91 3.18 12.54
CA LEU A 111 11.18 3.16 11.80
C LEU A 111 11.50 1.79 11.19
N ILE A 112 11.08 0.68 11.82
CA ILE A 112 11.36 -0.68 11.36
C ILE A 112 10.12 -1.25 10.67
N GLY A 113 8.99 -1.23 11.35
CA GLY A 113 7.73 -1.78 10.86
C GLY A 113 7.22 -1.07 9.63
N MET A 114 7.36 0.25 9.47
CA MET A 114 6.90 0.92 8.25
C MET A 114 7.71 0.48 7.01
N PRO A 115 9.05 0.56 6.95
CA PRO A 115 9.79 0.06 5.79
C PRO A 115 9.72 -1.46 5.65
N PHE A 116 9.64 -2.20 6.76
CA PHE A 116 9.59 -3.66 6.71
C PHE A 116 8.24 -4.20 6.27
N THR A 117 7.13 -3.66 6.77
CA THR A 117 5.78 -4.00 6.30
C THR A 117 5.63 -3.62 4.84
N LEU A 118 6.16 -2.48 4.42
CA LEU A 118 6.15 -2.05 3.03
C LEU A 118 6.99 -3.00 2.16
N VAL A 119 8.19 -3.40 2.59
CA VAL A 119 9.02 -4.42 1.91
C VAL A 119 8.34 -5.80 1.88
N VAL A 120 7.66 -6.19 2.95
CA VAL A 120 6.97 -7.48 3.06
C VAL A 120 5.71 -7.49 2.22
N LEU A 121 4.89 -6.45 2.25
CA LEU A 121 3.76 -6.23 1.34
C LEU A 121 4.23 -6.30 -0.10
N VAL A 122 5.27 -5.53 -0.41
CA VAL A 122 5.92 -5.53 -1.71
C VAL A 122 6.31 -6.96 -2.08
N ARG A 123 6.99 -7.73 -1.21
CA ARG A 123 7.41 -9.13 -1.46
C ARG A 123 6.29 -10.18 -1.46
N VAL A 124 5.20 -9.96 -0.73
CA VAL A 124 4.01 -10.84 -0.63
C VAL A 124 3.05 -10.57 -1.79
N VAL A 125 3.11 -9.38 -2.38
CA VAL A 125 2.49 -9.03 -3.67
C VAL A 125 3.42 -9.37 -4.86
N TRP A 126 4.74 -9.43 -4.64
CA TRP A 126 5.75 -9.88 -5.64
C TRP A 126 5.96 -11.40 -5.83
N PRO A 127 5.33 -12.37 -5.14
CA PRO A 127 5.79 -13.76 -5.18
C PRO A 127 5.64 -14.37 -6.58
N ASP A 128 4.62 -13.96 -7.33
CA ASP A 128 4.39 -14.45 -8.70
C ASP A 128 5.14 -13.66 -9.79
N PHE A 129 5.58 -12.44 -9.50
CA PHE A 129 6.45 -11.67 -10.40
C PHE A 129 7.88 -12.22 -10.46
N GLY A 130 8.29 -13.01 -9.45
CA GLY A 130 9.64 -13.57 -9.34
C GLY A 130 9.98 -14.56 -10.45
N HIS A 131 9.05 -15.44 -10.81
CA HIS A 131 9.35 -16.62 -11.63
C HIS A 131 8.66 -16.64 -13.01
N GLY A 132 7.59 -15.87 -13.23
CA GLY A 132 6.82 -15.92 -14.49
C GLY A 132 7.12 -14.86 -15.55
N LEU A 133 7.91 -13.83 -15.24
CA LEU A 133 8.09 -12.65 -16.12
C LEU A 133 9.54 -12.43 -16.56
N THR A 134 9.72 -12.01 -17.82
CA THR A 134 11.03 -11.59 -18.34
C THR A 134 11.49 -10.29 -17.66
N ARG A 135 12.81 -10.07 -17.55
CA ARG A 135 13.39 -8.85 -16.93
C ARG A 135 12.76 -7.56 -17.47
N GLY A 136 12.55 -7.47 -18.79
CA GLY A 136 11.92 -6.30 -19.42
C GLY A 136 10.48 -6.06 -18.94
N ARG A 137 9.66 -7.11 -18.82
CA ARG A 137 8.29 -6.97 -18.30
C ARG A 137 8.25 -6.57 -16.83
N LYS A 138 9.20 -7.08 -16.01
CA LYS A 138 9.32 -6.65 -14.60
C LYS A 138 9.58 -5.14 -14.53
N VAL A 139 10.53 -4.64 -15.33
CA VAL A 139 10.82 -3.20 -15.40
C VAL A 139 9.60 -2.40 -15.81
N VAL A 140 8.87 -2.83 -16.85
CA VAL A 140 7.65 -2.14 -17.31
C VAL A 140 6.58 -2.09 -16.21
N VAL A 141 6.32 -3.20 -15.53
CA VAL A 141 5.30 -3.24 -14.47
C VAL A 141 5.71 -2.40 -13.27
N THR A 142 6.96 -2.51 -12.83
CA THR A 142 7.48 -1.66 -11.74
C THR A 142 7.43 -0.18 -12.12
N ALA A 143 7.82 0.18 -13.35
CA ALA A 143 7.75 1.55 -13.83
C ALA A 143 6.30 2.06 -13.89
N ALA A 144 5.35 1.24 -14.35
CA ALA A 144 3.93 1.60 -14.37
C ALA A 144 3.39 1.83 -12.95
N PHE A 145 3.72 0.94 -12.01
CA PHE A 145 3.34 1.10 -10.60
C PHE A 145 3.90 2.39 -10.00
N VAL A 146 5.19 2.66 -10.20
CA VAL A 146 5.84 3.89 -9.73
C VAL A 146 5.22 5.14 -10.37
N ALA A 147 4.92 5.09 -11.67
CA ALA A 147 4.28 6.19 -12.38
C ALA A 147 2.88 6.48 -11.84
N ILE A 148 2.09 5.46 -11.51
CA ILE A 148 0.76 5.63 -10.91
C ILE A 148 0.90 6.25 -9.51
N ALA A 149 1.78 5.73 -8.67
CA ALA A 149 2.00 6.27 -7.32
C ALA A 149 2.44 7.75 -7.36
N LEU A 150 3.41 8.08 -8.21
CA LEU A 150 3.86 9.47 -8.40
C LEU A 150 2.76 10.35 -8.98
N GLY A 151 2.02 9.85 -9.98
CA GLY A 151 0.89 10.58 -10.57
C GLY A 151 -0.19 10.88 -9.54
N SER A 152 -0.59 9.90 -8.73
CA SER A 152 -1.55 10.08 -7.64
C SER A 152 -1.05 11.09 -6.59
N PHE A 153 0.22 11.04 -6.22
CA PHE A 153 0.82 12.03 -5.30
C PHE A 153 0.77 13.45 -5.89
N VAL A 154 1.19 13.62 -7.15
CA VAL A 154 1.15 14.92 -7.82
C VAL A 154 -0.28 15.44 -7.95
N LEU A 155 -1.24 14.56 -8.25
CA LEU A 155 -2.67 14.91 -8.25
C LEU A 155 -3.11 15.38 -6.86
N GLY A 156 -2.76 14.68 -5.78
CA GLY A 156 -3.07 15.13 -4.42
C GLY A 156 -2.48 16.50 -4.09
N ALA A 157 -1.20 16.70 -4.40
CA ALA A 157 -0.52 17.99 -4.19
C ALA A 157 -1.11 19.13 -5.04
N SER A 158 -1.72 18.79 -6.16
CA SER A 158 -2.36 19.74 -7.09
C SER A 158 -3.87 19.80 -6.93
N HIS A 159 -4.44 19.26 -5.84
CA HIS A 159 -5.88 19.20 -5.62
C HIS A 159 -6.63 20.53 -5.80
N PRO A 160 -6.07 21.72 -5.45
CA PRO A 160 -6.80 22.99 -5.58
C PRO A 160 -7.15 23.36 -7.03
N TYR A 161 -6.53 22.72 -8.02
CA TYR A 161 -6.77 23.00 -9.45
C TYR A 161 -7.92 22.20 -10.06
N PHE A 162 -8.41 21.15 -9.39
CA PHE A 162 -9.44 20.26 -9.96
C PHE A 162 -10.46 19.73 -8.96
N LEU A 163 -10.23 19.87 -7.65
CA LEU A 163 -11.18 19.52 -6.59
C LEU A 163 -11.46 20.72 -5.71
N THR A 164 -12.71 20.80 -5.26
CA THR A 164 -13.18 21.80 -4.31
C THR A 164 -13.22 21.24 -2.90
N CYS A 165 -13.26 22.11 -1.90
CA CYS A 165 -13.46 21.70 -0.50
C CYS A 165 -14.76 20.90 -0.34
N GLU A 166 -15.82 21.27 -1.07
CA GLU A 166 -17.11 20.60 -1.07
C GLU A 166 -17.02 19.16 -1.62
N ASP A 167 -16.20 18.90 -2.63
CA ASP A 167 -15.97 17.54 -3.15
C ASP A 167 -15.39 16.62 -2.06
N PHE A 168 -14.44 17.15 -1.27
CA PHE A 168 -13.89 16.43 -0.13
C PHE A 168 -14.94 16.22 0.96
N ALA A 169 -15.71 17.24 1.31
CA ALA A 169 -16.76 17.14 2.32
C ALA A 169 -17.87 16.15 1.92
N ILE A 170 -18.31 16.15 0.65
CA ILE A 170 -19.31 15.20 0.12
C ILE A 170 -18.79 13.76 0.19
N SER A 171 -17.50 13.56 -0.07
CA SER A 171 -16.86 12.24 0.08
C SER A 171 -16.68 11.80 1.54
N GLY A 172 -17.06 12.65 2.50
CA GLY A 172 -16.91 12.38 3.93
C GLY A 172 -15.48 12.58 4.45
N ASN A 173 -14.61 13.21 3.66
CA ASN A 173 -13.25 13.54 4.04
C ASN A 173 -13.18 14.93 4.67
N SER A 174 -12.19 15.14 5.54
CA SER A 174 -11.83 16.48 6.04
C SER A 174 -11.18 17.32 4.94
N GLU A 175 -11.41 18.62 4.94
CA GLU A 175 -10.85 19.54 3.94
C GLU A 175 -9.31 19.54 3.98
N PRO A 176 -8.61 19.31 2.85
CA PRO A 176 -7.17 19.42 2.80
C PRO A 176 -6.69 20.88 2.92
N PRO A 177 -5.48 21.11 3.47
CA PRO A 177 -4.91 22.45 3.57
C PRO A 177 -4.80 23.11 2.19
N GLY A 178 -5.34 24.33 2.06
CA GLY A 178 -5.27 25.10 0.81
C GLY A 178 -6.30 24.70 -0.24
N CYS A 179 -7.35 23.96 0.13
CA CYS A 179 -8.47 23.70 -0.77
C CYS A 179 -9.21 25.00 -1.14
N VAL A 180 -9.84 25.00 -2.32
CA VAL A 180 -10.61 26.13 -2.85
C VAL A 180 -12.09 25.77 -2.80
N HIS A 181 -12.92 26.66 -2.28
CA HIS A 181 -14.38 26.47 -2.25
C HIS A 181 -14.99 26.73 -3.62
N ALA A 182 -16.05 25.98 -3.96
CA ALA A 182 -16.84 26.23 -5.14
C ALA A 182 -17.47 27.64 -5.09
N GLU A 183 -17.43 28.38 -6.20
CA GLU A 183 -18.13 29.66 -6.26
C GLU A 183 -19.65 29.43 -6.10
N PRO A 184 -20.34 30.22 -5.26
CA PRO A 184 -21.77 30.08 -5.09
C PRO A 184 -22.45 30.39 -6.41
N THR A 185 -23.18 29.41 -6.95
CA THR A 185 -24.02 29.62 -8.13
C THR A 185 -25.17 30.55 -7.73
N THR A 186 -25.03 31.85 -8.01
CA THR A 186 -26.13 32.80 -7.85
C THR A 186 -27.28 32.40 -8.79
N PRO A 187 -28.51 32.17 -8.27
CA PRO A 187 -29.66 31.81 -9.08
C PRO A 187 -30.17 32.97 -9.96
#